data_AF-A0A3B9D2C9-F1
#
_entry.id   AF-A0A3B9D2C9-F1
#
_cell.length_a   1.000
_cell.length_b   1.000
_cell.length_c   1.000
_cell.angle_alpha   90.00
_cell.angle_beta   90.00
_cell.angle_gamma   90.00
#
_symmetry.space_group_name_H-M   'P 1'
#
loop_
_entity.id
_entity.type
_entity.pdbx_description
1 polymer ?
#
loop_
_entity_poly.entity_id
_entity_poly.type
_entity_poly.pdbx_seq_one_letter_code
_entity_poly.pdbx_strand_id
1 'polypeptide(L)'
;MPPHRILSLALLVSLAASLAADEPVDFGAQIKPLLSDRCFLCHGPDAETRQADLRLDSEKGLAAPLASDEALRAVVPGKPDQSQLVARILSSDPDVQMPPPDSGLKLSDAEKRRLTQWVKEGANWEGHWAFEPIISPEPPAVRNNEWIRNNIDRFVVARQEAAGLAQNSAASKERLLRRVTFDLTDLPPSVEEIDA
;
A
#
# COMPACT_ATOMS: atom_id res chain seq x y z
N MET A 1 -71.68 17.24 -3.76
CA MET A 1 -70.68 17.87 -4.65
C MET A 1 -69.50 18.32 -3.80
N PRO A 2 -68.25 18.05 -4.20
CA PRO A 2 -67.46 16.83 -3.99
C PRO A 2 -66.52 16.91 -2.76
N PRO A 3 -65.96 15.77 -2.29
CA PRO A 3 -65.07 15.71 -1.13
C PRO A 3 -63.62 16.07 -1.50
N HIS A 4 -62.95 16.83 -0.63
CA HIS A 4 -61.54 17.19 -0.77
C HIS A 4 -60.65 15.95 -0.57
N ARG A 5 -60.00 15.50 -1.65
CA ARG A 5 -58.98 14.46 -1.62
C ARG A 5 -57.63 15.08 -1.25
N ILE A 6 -57.17 14.83 -0.03
CA ILE A 6 -55.80 15.12 0.40
C ILE A 6 -54.90 14.07 -0.24
N LEU A 7 -54.16 14.46 -1.28
CA LEU A 7 -53.19 13.61 -1.95
C LEU A 7 -51.88 13.67 -1.16
N SER A 8 -51.71 12.77 -0.20
CA SER A 8 -50.44 12.59 0.51
C SER A 8 -49.41 11.96 -0.44
N LEU A 9 -48.54 12.78 -1.00
CA LEU A 9 -47.39 12.33 -1.79
C LEU A 9 -46.29 11.87 -0.83
N ALA A 10 -46.25 10.56 -0.56
CA ALA A 10 -45.15 9.94 0.18
C ALA A 10 -43.90 9.90 -0.71
N LEU A 11 -42.97 10.83 -0.47
CA LEU A 11 -41.66 10.86 -1.09
C LEU A 11 -40.77 9.78 -0.46
N LEU A 12 -40.72 8.60 -1.08
CA LEU A 12 -39.77 7.53 -0.77
C LEU A 12 -38.37 7.95 -1.23
N VAL A 13 -37.59 8.57 -0.35
CA VAL A 13 -36.16 8.79 -0.55
C VAL A 13 -35.45 7.45 -0.35
N SER A 14 -35.12 6.76 -1.44
CA SER A 14 -34.25 5.58 -1.38
C SER A 14 -32.80 6.04 -1.15
N LEU A 15 -32.34 5.93 0.09
CA LEU A 15 -30.94 6.12 0.42
C LEU A 15 -30.16 4.89 -0.09
N ALA A 16 -29.69 4.95 -1.34
CA ALA A 16 -28.74 3.99 -1.86
C ALA A 16 -27.39 4.24 -1.17
N ALA A 17 -27.15 3.55 -0.06
CA ALA A 17 -25.83 3.46 0.53
C ALA A 17 -24.93 2.77 -0.50
N SER A 18 -24.04 3.55 -1.12
CA SER A 18 -22.99 3.02 -1.97
C SER A 18 -22.06 2.21 -1.07
N LEU A 19 -22.20 0.88 -1.07
CA LEU A 19 -21.16 0.01 -0.54
C LEU A 19 -19.95 0.18 -1.48
N ALA A 20 -19.06 1.09 -1.14
CA ALA A 20 -17.69 1.01 -1.62
C ALA A 20 -17.16 -0.32 -1.10
N ALA A 21 -17.00 -1.31 -1.99
CA ALA A 21 -16.20 -2.47 -1.67
C ALA A 21 -14.80 -1.94 -1.34
N ASP A 22 -14.29 -2.29 -0.16
CA ASP A 22 -12.91 -1.99 0.20
C ASP A 22 -12.02 -2.58 -0.90
N GLU A 23 -11.09 -1.77 -1.44
CA GLU A 23 -10.15 -2.29 -2.44
C GLU A 23 -9.36 -3.45 -1.83
N PRO A 24 -9.14 -4.55 -2.58
CA PRO A 24 -8.32 -5.66 -2.11
C PRO A 24 -6.97 -5.17 -1.61
N VAL A 25 -6.48 -5.79 -0.53
CA VAL A 25 -5.21 -5.43 0.05
C VAL A 25 -4.08 -5.88 -0.88
N ASP A 26 -3.34 -4.91 -1.41
CA ASP A 26 -2.14 -5.14 -2.22
C ASP A 26 -0.98 -5.56 -1.30
N PHE A 27 -0.49 -6.78 -1.49
CA PHE A 27 0.57 -7.33 -0.67
C PHE A 27 1.89 -6.57 -0.88
N GLY A 28 2.31 -6.38 -2.12
CA GLY A 28 3.59 -5.76 -2.46
C GLY A 28 3.69 -4.29 -2.03
N ALA A 29 2.61 -3.52 -2.21
CA ALA A 29 2.57 -2.09 -1.91
C ALA A 29 2.22 -1.79 -0.45
N GLN A 30 1.44 -2.64 0.22
CA GLN A 30 0.91 -2.30 1.55
C GLN A 30 1.32 -3.26 2.68
N ILE A 31 1.47 -4.56 2.43
CA ILE A 31 1.75 -5.57 3.48
C ILE A 31 3.24 -5.83 3.63
N LYS A 32 3.95 -6.07 2.53
CA LYS A 32 5.38 -6.37 2.55
C LYS A 32 6.22 -5.26 3.21
N PRO A 33 6.01 -3.96 2.91
CA PRO A 33 6.70 -2.89 3.62
C PRO A 33 6.38 -2.88 5.11
N LEU A 34 5.11 -3.12 5.47
CA LEU A 34 4.69 -3.17 6.87
C LEU A 34 5.35 -4.31 7.65
N LEU A 35 5.42 -5.51 7.08
CA LEU A 35 6.13 -6.64 7.69
C LEU A 35 7.65 -6.38 7.77
N SER A 36 8.23 -5.75 6.75
CA SER A 36 9.63 -5.35 6.74
C SER A 36 9.95 -4.39 7.89
N ASP A 37 9.15 -3.35 8.04
CA ASP A 37 9.40 -2.28 9.01
C ASP A 37 9.11 -2.70 10.46
N ARG A 38 8.17 -3.62 10.67
CA ARG A 38 7.65 -3.97 12.00
C ARG A 38 8.03 -5.35 12.51
N CYS A 39 8.42 -6.28 11.62
CA CYS A 39 8.50 -7.70 11.97
C CYS A 39 9.83 -8.36 11.58
N PHE A 40 10.44 -8.01 10.45
CA PHE A 40 11.60 -8.76 9.93
C PHE A 40 12.87 -8.62 10.76
N LEU A 41 12.98 -7.60 11.61
CA LEU A 41 14.10 -7.47 12.53
C LEU A 41 14.23 -8.70 13.45
N CYS A 42 13.10 -9.26 13.91
CA CYS A 42 13.09 -10.41 14.83
C CYS A 42 12.55 -11.69 14.18
N HIS A 43 11.82 -11.60 13.06
CA HIS A 43 11.20 -12.74 12.38
C HIS A 43 11.51 -12.76 10.87
N GLY A 44 12.70 -12.29 10.48
CA GLY A 44 13.12 -12.19 9.09
C GLY A 44 14.25 -13.15 8.70
N PRO A 45 15.00 -12.84 7.64
CA PRO A 45 15.96 -13.76 7.03
C PRO A 45 17.26 -13.94 7.83
N ASP A 46 17.63 -13.01 8.71
CA ASP A 46 18.79 -13.17 9.60
C ASP A 46 18.47 -14.24 10.66
N ALA A 47 19.36 -15.22 10.84
CA ALA A 47 19.18 -16.31 11.79
C ALA A 47 19.66 -15.95 13.21
N GLU A 48 20.64 -15.05 13.32
CA GLU A 48 21.25 -14.70 14.61
C GLU A 48 20.31 -13.86 15.49
N THR A 49 19.44 -13.09 14.86
CA THR A 49 18.44 -12.24 15.53
C THR A 49 17.05 -12.86 15.54
N ARG A 50 16.87 -14.04 14.92
CA ARG A 50 15.56 -14.65 14.71
C ARG A 50 14.98 -15.23 15.99
N GLN A 51 13.81 -14.75 16.36
CA GLN A 51 13.03 -15.28 17.47
C GLN A 51 12.11 -16.40 16.99
N ALA A 52 12.02 -17.46 17.80
CA ALA A 52 11.18 -18.65 17.57
C ALA A 52 11.41 -19.37 16.22
N ASP A 53 12.57 -19.14 15.60
CA ASP A 53 12.90 -19.54 14.22
C ASP A 53 11.81 -19.19 13.19
N LEU A 54 10.99 -18.17 13.48
CA LEU A 54 9.84 -17.79 12.68
C LEU A 54 10.27 -16.89 11.51
N ARG A 55 9.81 -17.24 10.30
CA ARG A 55 10.09 -16.52 9.05
C ARG A 55 8.81 -15.89 8.51
N LEU A 56 8.63 -14.59 8.76
CA LEU A 56 7.52 -13.80 8.20
C LEU A 56 7.86 -13.20 6.82
N ASP A 57 9.13 -13.27 6.42
CA ASP A 57 9.66 -12.77 5.14
C ASP A 57 9.55 -13.78 3.99
N SER A 58 8.92 -14.93 4.21
CA SER A 58 8.70 -15.94 3.18
C SER A 58 7.34 -16.61 3.30
N GLU A 59 6.72 -16.91 2.17
CA GLU A 59 5.43 -17.62 2.10
C GLU A 59 5.48 -18.97 2.85
N LYS A 60 6.54 -19.74 2.61
CA LYS A 60 6.76 -21.03 3.30
C LYS A 60 6.83 -20.85 4.81
N GLY A 61 7.49 -19.80 5.28
CA GLY A 61 7.63 -19.50 6.70
C GLY A 61 6.32 -19.10 7.37
N LEU A 62 5.47 -18.32 6.68
CA LEU A 62 4.13 -17.95 7.17
C LEU A 62 3.22 -19.17 7.39
N ALA A 63 3.30 -20.14 6.49
CA ALA A 63 2.50 -21.37 6.52
C ALA A 63 3.13 -22.51 7.35
N ALA A 64 4.38 -22.36 7.82
CA ALA A 64 5.07 -23.38 8.59
C ALA A 64 4.44 -23.60 9.98
N PRO A 65 4.59 -24.80 10.56
CA PRO A 65 4.22 -25.03 11.96
C PRO A 65 5.05 -24.12 12.87
N LEU A 66 4.44 -23.55 13.90
CA LEU A 66 5.18 -22.79 14.90
C LEU A 66 5.92 -23.74 15.84
N ALA A 67 7.14 -23.37 16.23
CA ALA A 67 7.94 -24.15 17.17
C ALA A 67 7.26 -24.32 18.54
N SER A 68 6.37 -23.40 18.92
CA SER A 68 5.60 -23.48 20.16
C SER A 68 4.51 -24.55 20.15
N ASP A 69 3.94 -24.83 18.98
CA ASP A 69 2.83 -25.78 18.79
C ASP A 69 2.70 -26.09 17.29
N GLU A 70 2.89 -27.36 16.91
CA GLU A 70 2.85 -27.82 15.52
C GLU A 70 1.47 -27.66 14.85
N ALA A 71 0.40 -27.52 15.64
CA ALA A 71 -0.94 -27.24 15.14
C ALA A 71 -1.12 -25.75 14.75
N LEU A 72 -0.31 -24.85 15.31
CA LEU A 72 -0.44 -23.40 15.13
C LEU A 72 0.48 -22.87 14.04
N ARG A 73 -0.01 -21.89 13.28
CA ARG A 73 0.64 -21.27 12.10
C ARG A 73 0.64 -19.76 12.31
N ALA A 74 1.66 -19.07 11.78
CA ALA A 74 1.69 -17.61 11.86
C ALA A 74 0.49 -17.00 11.12
N VAL A 75 0.23 -17.49 9.91
CA VAL A 75 -0.91 -17.08 9.09
C VAL A 75 -1.64 -18.32 8.56
N VAL A 76 -2.96 -18.33 8.74
CA VAL A 76 -3.88 -19.30 8.14
C VAL A 76 -4.75 -18.53 7.13
N PRO A 77 -4.54 -18.72 5.81
CA PRO A 77 -5.29 -18.05 4.76
C PRO A 77 -6.80 -18.08 4.98
N GLY A 78 -7.43 -16.91 4.94
CA GLY A 78 -8.88 -16.75 5.10
C GLY A 78 -9.39 -16.89 6.54
N LYS A 79 -8.52 -17.16 7.52
CA LYS A 79 -8.91 -17.43 8.92
C LYS A 79 -8.11 -16.57 9.90
N PRO A 80 -8.44 -15.28 10.03
CA PRO A 80 -7.80 -14.38 10.99
C PRO A 80 -7.79 -14.92 12.43
N ASP A 81 -8.91 -15.49 12.88
CA ASP A 81 -9.06 -16.00 14.25
C ASP A 81 -8.20 -17.24 14.53
N GLN A 82 -7.73 -17.93 13.49
CA GLN A 82 -6.81 -19.09 13.60
C GLN A 82 -5.35 -18.70 13.31
N SER A 83 -5.09 -17.42 13.01
CA SER A 83 -3.78 -16.91 12.64
C SER A 83 -3.09 -16.27 13.85
N GLN A 84 -1.94 -16.82 14.23
CA GLN A 84 -1.21 -16.32 15.40
C GLN A 84 -0.64 -14.92 15.21
N LEU A 85 -0.38 -14.49 13.97
CA LEU A 85 -0.03 -13.11 13.66
C LEU A 85 -1.14 -12.16 14.11
N VAL A 86 -2.40 -12.46 13.76
CA VAL A 86 -3.56 -11.62 14.12
C VAL A 86 -3.78 -11.62 15.63
N ALA A 87 -3.69 -12.79 16.27
CA ALA A 87 -3.83 -12.91 17.72
C ALA A 87 -2.81 -12.04 18.48
N ARG A 88 -1.54 -12.03 18.05
CA ARG A 88 -0.47 -11.28 18.72
C ARG A 88 -0.55 -9.77 18.48
N ILE A 89 -0.86 -9.31 17.26
CA ILE A 89 -0.97 -7.86 16.99
C ILE A 89 -2.19 -7.21 17.66
N LEU A 90 -3.22 -8.00 17.97
CA LEU A 90 -4.43 -7.54 18.66
C LEU A 90 -4.37 -7.74 20.18
N SER A 91 -3.38 -8.49 20.68
CA SER A 91 -3.21 -8.71 22.12
C SER A 91 -2.89 -7.40 22.84
N SER A 92 -3.43 -7.26 24.05
CA SER A 92 -3.08 -6.20 25.01
C SER A 92 -2.10 -6.68 26.09
N ASP A 93 -1.81 -7.99 26.13
CA ASP A 93 -0.87 -8.58 27.09
C ASP A 93 0.58 -8.27 26.65
N PRO A 94 1.38 -7.55 27.47
CA PRO A 94 2.76 -7.22 27.15
C PRO A 94 3.66 -8.41 26.81
N ASP A 95 3.40 -9.58 27.37
CA ASP A 95 4.23 -10.77 27.19
C ASP A 95 3.88 -11.54 25.89
N VAL A 96 2.73 -11.23 25.29
CA VAL A 96 2.20 -11.91 24.10
C VAL A 96 2.14 -10.98 22.89
N GLN A 97 1.95 -9.68 23.11
CA GLN A 97 1.75 -8.73 22.03
C GLN A 97 2.97 -8.62 21.11
N MET A 98 2.70 -8.44 19.83
CA MET A 98 3.72 -8.17 18.82
C MET A 98 3.40 -6.86 18.08
N PRO A 99 4.40 -5.99 17.85
CA PRO A 99 5.77 -6.06 18.35
C PRO A 99 5.86 -5.97 19.89
N PRO A 100 6.89 -6.56 20.51
CA PRO A 100 7.02 -6.53 21.96
C PRO A 100 7.39 -5.10 22.42
N PRO A 101 6.97 -4.66 23.62
CA PRO A 101 7.15 -3.26 24.06
C PRO A 101 8.61 -2.77 24.06
N ASP A 102 9.55 -3.66 24.33
CA ASP A 102 10.99 -3.40 24.39
C ASP A 102 11.64 -3.22 23.01
N SER A 103 10.99 -3.67 21.93
CA SER A 103 11.46 -3.44 20.55
C SER A 103 11.41 -1.97 20.12
N GLY A 104 10.62 -1.13 20.83
CA GLY A 104 10.35 0.25 20.43
C GLY A 104 9.47 0.41 19.18
N LEU A 105 9.05 -0.70 18.55
CA LEU A 105 8.16 -0.71 17.39
C LEU A 105 6.69 -0.75 17.84
N LYS A 106 5.81 -0.15 17.04
CA LYS A 106 4.35 -0.15 17.29
C LYS A 106 3.59 -0.27 15.99
N LEU A 107 2.43 -0.93 16.06
CA LEU A 107 1.43 -0.92 14.99
C LEU A 107 0.30 0.03 15.37
N SER A 108 -0.04 0.93 14.47
CA SER A 108 -1.29 1.70 14.50
C SER A 108 -2.49 0.80 14.24
N ASP A 109 -3.68 1.24 14.63
CA ASP A 109 -4.90 0.46 14.39
C ASP A 109 -5.18 0.24 12.90
N ALA A 110 -4.76 1.18 12.05
CA ALA A 110 -4.88 1.04 10.61
C ALA A 110 -3.97 -0.06 10.06
N GLU A 111 -2.72 -0.14 10.52
CA GLU A 111 -1.79 -1.21 10.16
C GLU A 111 -2.28 -2.57 10.67
N LYS A 112 -2.79 -2.64 11.91
CA LYS A 112 -3.39 -3.87 12.46
C LYS A 112 -4.57 -4.35 11.61
N ARG A 113 -5.53 -3.46 11.31
CA ARG A 113 -6.68 -3.76 10.45
C ARG A 113 -6.25 -4.26 9.08
N ARG A 114 -5.21 -3.65 8.49
CA ARG A 114 -4.72 -4.04 7.17
C ARG A 114 -4.13 -5.44 7.18
N LEU A 115 -3.32 -5.79 8.18
CA LEU A 115 -2.80 -7.15 8.34
C LEU A 115 -3.94 -8.16 8.55
N THR A 116 -4.93 -7.84 9.39
CA THR A 116 -6.10 -8.70 9.60
C THR A 116 -6.90 -8.89 8.31
N GLN A 117 -7.12 -7.83 7.54
CA GLN A 117 -7.84 -7.87 6.28
C GLN A 117 -7.08 -8.69 5.23
N TRP A 118 -5.78 -8.51 5.10
CA TRP A 118 -4.95 -9.34 4.22
C TRP A 118 -5.05 -10.83 4.55
N VAL A 119 -5.01 -11.21 5.82
CA VAL A 119 -5.23 -12.61 6.23
C VAL A 119 -6.63 -13.08 5.85
N LYS A 120 -7.65 -12.24 6.08
CA LYS A 120 -9.04 -12.55 5.73
C LYS A 120 -9.25 -12.75 4.22
N GLU A 121 -8.51 -12.02 3.39
CA GLU A 121 -8.54 -12.11 1.93
C GLU A 121 -7.76 -13.31 1.36
N GLY A 122 -7.18 -14.15 2.22
CA GLY A 122 -6.45 -15.34 1.81
C GLY A 122 -4.94 -15.23 1.96
N ALA A 123 -4.44 -14.13 2.55
CA ALA A 123 -3.01 -13.91 2.76
C ALA A 123 -2.19 -14.06 1.47
N ASN A 124 -2.68 -13.50 0.36
CA ASN A 124 -2.01 -13.57 -0.94
C ASN A 124 -0.56 -13.08 -0.81
N TRP A 125 0.36 -13.85 -1.38
CA TRP A 125 1.79 -13.57 -1.35
C TRP A 125 2.26 -13.24 -2.76
N GLU A 126 3.06 -12.17 -2.89
CA GLU A 126 3.72 -11.82 -4.14
C GLU A 126 5.22 -11.92 -3.96
N GLY A 127 5.90 -12.41 -4.99
CA GLY A 127 7.34 -12.59 -4.98
C GLY A 127 8.11 -11.27 -5.05
N HIS A 128 9.33 -11.36 -5.56
CA HIS A 128 10.04 -10.15 -5.94
C HIS A 128 9.50 -9.66 -7.28
N TRP A 129 9.17 -8.36 -7.39
CA TRP A 129 8.55 -7.74 -8.58
C TRP A 129 9.27 -8.08 -9.90
N ALA A 130 10.59 -8.28 -9.86
CA ALA A 130 11.40 -8.63 -11.03
C ALA A 130 11.15 -10.05 -11.59
N PHE A 131 10.50 -10.94 -10.83
CA PHE A 131 10.15 -12.30 -11.25
C PHE A 131 8.66 -12.49 -11.51
N GLU A 132 7.85 -11.47 -11.25
CA GLU A 132 6.44 -11.51 -11.57
C GLU A 132 6.23 -11.31 -13.07
N PRO A 133 5.19 -11.93 -13.68
CA PRO A 133 4.89 -11.73 -15.09
C PRO A 133 4.65 -10.25 -15.42
N ILE A 134 5.23 -9.78 -16.52
CA ILE A 134 4.99 -8.42 -17.01
C ILE A 134 3.56 -8.34 -17.52
N ILE A 135 2.76 -7.48 -16.89
CA ILE A 135 1.41 -7.13 -17.32
C ILE A 135 1.43 -5.76 -18.01
N SER A 136 0.55 -5.58 -19.00
CA SER A 136 0.32 -4.28 -19.64
C SER A 136 -0.97 -3.68 -19.08
N PRO A 137 -0.91 -2.86 -18.02
CA PRO A 137 -2.11 -2.25 -17.46
C PRO A 137 -2.72 -1.23 -18.43
N GLU A 138 -4.04 -1.11 -18.38
CA GLU A 138 -4.74 -0.06 -19.13
C GLU A 138 -4.39 1.32 -18.55
N PRO A 139 -3.93 2.28 -19.36
CA PRO A 139 -3.62 3.62 -18.86
C PRO A 139 -4.87 4.33 -18.32
N PRO A 140 -4.80 5.01 -17.18
CA PRO A 140 -5.97 5.65 -16.59
C PRO A 140 -6.48 6.81 -17.46
N ALA A 141 -7.79 7.02 -17.41
CA ALA A 141 -8.41 8.24 -17.93
C ALA A 141 -8.06 9.42 -17.02
N VAL A 142 -7.72 10.55 -17.63
CA VAL A 142 -7.32 11.78 -16.93
C VAL A 142 -8.05 12.98 -17.53
N ARG A 143 -8.25 14.02 -16.71
CA ARG A 143 -8.95 15.23 -17.14
C ARG A 143 -8.01 16.15 -17.91
N ASN A 144 -6.77 16.30 -17.45
CA ASN A 144 -5.77 17.14 -18.09
C ASN A 144 -4.88 16.33 -19.04
N ASN A 145 -4.96 16.64 -20.35
CA ASN A 145 -4.13 15.99 -21.37
C ASN A 145 -2.90 16.82 -21.81
N GLU A 146 -2.70 18.02 -21.29
CA GLU A 146 -1.68 18.96 -21.78
C GLU A 146 -0.24 18.44 -21.68
N TRP A 147 0.05 17.61 -20.67
CA TRP A 147 1.38 17.07 -20.40
C TRP A 147 1.59 15.62 -20.85
N ILE A 148 0.58 14.98 -21.46
CA ILE A 148 0.67 13.57 -21.81
C ILE A 148 1.45 13.43 -23.12
N ARG A 149 2.67 12.88 -23.02
CA ARG A 149 3.52 12.53 -24.18
C ARG A 149 3.50 11.03 -24.46
N ASN A 150 3.28 10.23 -23.44
CA ASN A 150 3.14 8.77 -23.54
C ASN A 150 2.15 8.23 -22.48
N ASN A 151 1.93 6.91 -22.48
CA ASN A 151 0.99 6.27 -21.55
C ASN A 151 1.45 6.29 -20.08
N ILE A 152 2.76 6.40 -19.80
CA ILE A 152 3.29 6.51 -18.43
C ILE A 152 2.83 7.83 -17.80
N ASP A 153 2.82 8.91 -18.58
CA ASP A 153 2.38 10.24 -18.09
C ASP A 153 0.94 10.23 -17.57
N ARG A 154 0.08 9.35 -18.12
CA ARG A 154 -1.31 9.18 -17.66
C ARG A 154 -1.38 8.75 -16.20
N PHE A 155 -0.52 7.82 -15.77
CA PHE A 155 -0.48 7.36 -14.38
C PHE A 155 -0.03 8.47 -13.43
N VAL A 156 0.95 9.27 -13.86
CA VAL A 156 1.45 10.41 -13.08
C VAL A 156 0.38 11.50 -12.95
N VAL A 157 -0.26 11.88 -14.05
CA VAL A 157 -1.34 12.87 -14.06
C VAL A 157 -2.53 12.39 -13.23
N ALA A 158 -2.94 11.13 -13.36
CA ALA A 158 -4.03 10.56 -12.58
C ALA A 158 -3.76 10.68 -11.07
N ARG A 159 -2.53 10.37 -10.62
CA ARG A 159 -2.17 10.50 -9.21
C ARG A 159 -2.14 11.95 -8.74
N GLN A 160 -1.65 12.88 -9.56
CA GLN A 160 -1.65 14.31 -9.26
C GLN A 160 -3.07 14.85 -9.14
N GLU A 161 -3.94 14.52 -10.08
CA GLU A 161 -5.35 14.90 -10.07
C GLU A 161 -6.08 14.38 -8.82
N ALA A 162 -5.85 13.11 -8.44
CA ALA A 162 -6.40 12.53 -7.22
C ALA A 162 -5.86 13.20 -5.94
N ALA A 163 -4.63 13.71 -5.98
CA ALA A 163 -4.02 14.46 -4.88
C ALA A 163 -4.37 15.95 -4.89
N GLY A 164 -5.15 16.43 -5.86
CA GLY A 164 -5.46 17.86 -6.02
C GLY A 164 -4.24 18.71 -6.40
N LEU A 165 -3.22 18.10 -6.99
CA LEU A 165 -1.99 18.76 -7.41
C LEU A 165 -2.05 19.13 -8.89
N ALA A 166 -1.51 20.30 -9.22
CA ALA A 166 -1.31 20.75 -10.59
C ALA A 166 0.16 20.60 -10.99
N GLN A 167 0.40 20.46 -12.29
CA GLN A 167 1.75 20.41 -12.84
C GLN A 167 2.39 21.80 -12.80
N ASN A 168 3.69 21.82 -12.50
CA ASN A 168 4.47 23.04 -12.62
C ASN A 168 4.62 23.42 -14.09
N SER A 169 4.74 24.72 -14.36
CA SER A 169 5.13 25.21 -15.69
C SER A 169 6.50 24.63 -16.10
N ALA A 170 6.68 24.39 -17.39
CA ALA A 170 7.99 24.00 -17.92
C ALA A 170 9.07 25.02 -17.50
N ALA A 171 10.23 24.51 -17.09
CA ALA A 171 11.37 25.37 -16.81
C ALA A 171 11.88 26.00 -18.12
N SER A 172 12.44 27.20 -18.02
CA SER A 172 13.05 27.86 -19.18
C SER A 172 14.27 27.08 -19.66
N LYS A 173 14.66 27.27 -20.94
CA LYS A 173 15.80 26.58 -21.53
C LYS A 173 17.09 26.81 -20.73
N GLU A 174 17.29 28.02 -20.24
CA GLU A 174 18.47 28.43 -19.46
C GLU A 174 18.49 27.71 -18.11
N ARG A 175 17.32 27.53 -17.45
CA ARG A 175 17.23 26.75 -16.21
C ARG A 175 17.49 25.27 -16.44
N LEU A 176 17.00 24.71 -17.54
CA LEU A 176 17.24 23.32 -17.90
C LEU A 176 18.72 23.09 -18.22
N LEU A 177 19.31 23.97 -19.04
CA LEU A 177 20.72 23.95 -19.38
C LEU A 177 21.58 24.00 -18.12
N ARG A 178 21.32 24.96 -17.22
CA ARG A 178 22.05 25.06 -15.96
C ARG A 178 21.95 23.78 -15.13
N ARG A 179 20.76 23.15 -15.03
CA ARG A 179 20.59 21.91 -14.25
C ARG A 179 21.42 20.78 -14.84
N VAL A 180 21.31 20.56 -16.15
CA VAL A 180 22.00 19.46 -16.80
C VAL A 180 23.52 19.65 -16.80
N THR A 181 24.04 20.87 -16.91
CA THR A 181 25.50 21.09 -16.82
C THR A 181 26.02 20.84 -15.41
N PHE A 182 25.33 21.32 -14.36
CA PHE A 182 25.74 20.98 -13.00
C PHE A 182 25.72 19.47 -12.75
N ASP A 183 24.69 18.76 -13.21
CA ASP A 183 24.59 17.32 -13.02
C ASP A 183 25.67 16.54 -13.80
N LEU A 184 26.08 17.01 -14.98
CA LEU A 184 27.01 16.29 -15.86
C LEU A 184 28.49 16.69 -15.71
N THR A 185 28.77 17.96 -15.43
CA THR A 185 30.13 18.53 -15.45
C THR A 185 30.52 19.18 -14.13
N ASP A 186 29.58 19.35 -13.20
CA ASP A 186 29.76 20.10 -11.95
C ASP A 186 30.12 21.58 -12.16
N LEU A 187 29.88 22.11 -13.36
CA LEU A 187 30.15 23.49 -13.73
C LEU A 187 28.87 24.17 -14.27
N PRO A 188 28.73 25.50 -14.08
CA PRO A 188 27.67 26.25 -14.75
C PRO A 188 27.89 26.27 -16.26
N PRO A 189 26.83 26.48 -17.07
CA PRO A 189 26.99 26.65 -18.50
C PRO A 189 27.72 27.96 -18.80
N SER A 190 28.48 28.00 -19.89
CA SER A 190 29.10 29.23 -20.38
C SER A 190 28.05 30.18 -20.95
N VAL A 191 28.41 31.46 -21.12
CA VAL A 191 27.51 32.45 -21.75
C VAL A 191 27.19 32.03 -23.19
N GLU A 192 28.20 31.55 -23.91
CA GLU A 192 28.05 31.06 -25.28
C GLU A 192 27.09 29.86 -25.37
N GLU A 193 27.10 28.96 -24.38
CA GLU A 193 26.17 27.82 -24.31
C GLU A 193 24.73 28.25 -23.99
N ILE A 194 24.54 29.32 -23.22
CA ILE A 194 23.21 29.88 -22.93
C ILE A 194 22.61 30.55 -24.17
N ASP A 195 23.43 31.22 -24.98
CA ASP A 195 23.01 32.02 -26.12
C ASP A 195 22.86 31.24 -27.45
N ALA A 196 23.25 29.96 -27.48
CA ALA A 196 23.19 29.08 -28.66
C ALA A 196 21.78 28.52 -28.96
#